data_AF-A0A970KLI3-F1
#
_entry.id   AF-A0A970KLI3-F1
#
_cell.length_a   1.000
_cell.length_b   1.000
_cell.length_c   1.000
_cell.angle_alpha   90.00
_cell.angle_beta   90.00
_cell.angle_gamma   90.00
#
_symmetry.space_group_name_H-M   'P 1'
#
loop_
_entity.id
_entity.type
_entity.pdbx_description
1 polymer ?
#
loop_
_entity_poly.entity_id
_entity_poly.type
_entity_poly.pdbx_seq_one_letter_code
_entity_poly.pdbx_strand_id
1 'polypeptide(L)'
;MTPTNFLEWSDCDLPVTDGSYHVIWDTAADGVEIFSKSASVVAELKYRPVTEANADYMIVDLSGGASATGYPVKYVRGVDPKTFNRNVYKTTKLVLKRVTAATFMMGDASDNNSKPVHEVTLTKDFFLGLFELTRYQYSQVISSYTTKTMFPLTGITWNTLATGSTGFFALLSAKSQYKGAPVPAFDFPTDAQWERACRADTTTTYFWGAGTADLGLYTWYENNGWLSAVGLKLPNPFGFYDITGNVFEMCKDWMNPYTADPATDPVADTAAPGVEAKSTRGGSYRWAINTFAKSGVRRGEKPGGWASYGGDYVGVRVSARSITPAPVCPLRRRPRRKPRRLPLCSTRVRTPCAS
;
A
#
# COMPACT_ATOMS: atom_id res chain seq x y z
N MET A 1 5.24 14.08 -32.55
CA MET A 1 6.22 14.73 -31.67
C MET A 1 5.44 15.37 -30.55
N THR A 2 5.64 14.94 -29.31
CA THR A 2 5.11 15.60 -28.12
C THR A 2 6.08 16.70 -27.74
N PRO A 3 5.74 17.97 -27.93
CA PRO A 3 6.51 19.05 -27.36
C PRO A 3 6.07 19.19 -25.90
N THR A 4 6.99 18.98 -24.97
CA THR A 4 6.77 19.24 -23.55
C THR A 4 7.75 20.32 -23.12
N ASN A 5 7.42 21.57 -23.45
CA ASN A 5 8.16 22.74 -22.98
C ASN A 5 7.63 23.27 -21.65
N PHE A 6 6.79 22.49 -20.97
CA PHE A 6 6.69 22.60 -19.53
C PHE A 6 7.91 21.90 -18.97
N LEU A 7 8.93 22.67 -18.59
CA LEU A 7 9.98 22.21 -17.69
C LEU A 7 9.33 21.79 -16.36
N GLU A 8 8.69 20.62 -16.34
CA GLU A 8 8.51 19.86 -15.12
C GLU A 8 9.90 19.34 -14.76
N TRP A 9 10.60 20.17 -13.97
CA TRP A 9 11.72 19.74 -13.17
C TRP A 9 11.30 18.46 -12.42
N SER A 10 11.92 17.36 -12.80
CA SER A 10 11.72 16.02 -12.26
C SER A 10 12.04 15.88 -10.75
N ASP A 11 12.29 16.97 -10.01
CA ASP A 11 12.75 16.95 -8.62
C ASP A 11 12.56 18.32 -7.90
N CYS A 12 11.32 18.81 -7.75
CA CYS A 12 11.01 19.81 -6.71
C CYS A 12 10.34 19.09 -5.54
N ASP A 13 11.07 18.80 -4.46
CA ASP A 13 10.55 18.23 -3.21
C ASP A 13 9.19 18.87 -2.83
N LEU A 14 8.07 18.13 -2.97
CA LEU A 14 6.71 18.68 -2.84
C LEU A 14 6.52 19.58 -1.60
N PRO A 15 6.41 20.91 -1.79
CA PRO A 15 5.12 21.57 -1.80
C PRO A 15 4.94 22.51 -3.01
N VAL A 16 3.76 22.50 -3.62
CA VAL A 16 3.19 23.77 -4.08
C VAL A 16 2.56 24.40 -2.85
N THR A 17 3.14 25.49 -2.36
CA THR A 17 2.48 26.38 -1.41
C THR A 17 1.29 27.05 -2.09
N ASP A 18 0.25 27.42 -1.35
CA ASP A 18 -0.77 28.31 -1.92
C ASP A 18 -0.08 29.60 -2.38
N GLY A 19 -0.31 30.01 -3.63
CA GLY A 19 0.43 31.11 -4.24
C GLY A 19 0.11 31.28 -5.72
N SER A 20 0.57 32.40 -6.28
CA SER A 20 0.48 32.64 -7.71
C SER A 20 1.64 31.95 -8.42
N TYR A 21 1.33 31.16 -9.44
CA TYR A 21 2.31 30.48 -10.27
C TYR A 21 2.22 31.01 -11.69
N HIS A 22 3.39 31.21 -12.31
CA HIS A 22 3.49 31.60 -13.71
C HIS A 22 3.81 30.38 -14.56
N VAL A 23 3.03 30.22 -15.62
CA VAL A 23 3.31 29.26 -16.69
C VAL A 23 3.87 30.05 -17.86
N ILE A 24 5.07 29.68 -18.32
CA ILE A 24 5.70 30.27 -19.50
C ILE A 24 5.66 29.23 -20.62
N TRP A 25 5.16 29.62 -21.80
CA TRP A 25 5.16 28.78 -23.00
C TRP A 25 6.13 29.39 -24.02
N ASP A 26 7.17 28.63 -24.39
CA ASP A 26 8.02 28.94 -25.53
C ASP A 26 7.35 28.41 -26.82
N THR A 27 6.63 29.31 -27.49
CA THR A 27 5.90 29.00 -28.74
C THR A 27 6.84 28.70 -29.89
N ALA A 28 8.03 29.31 -29.91
CA ALA A 28 8.99 29.15 -31.00
C ALA A 28 9.62 27.75 -30.97
N ALA A 29 9.93 27.24 -29.78
CA ALA A 29 10.40 25.87 -29.59
C ALA A 29 9.37 24.80 -30.06
N ASP A 30 8.08 25.14 -30.08
CA ASP A 30 7.00 24.28 -30.59
C ASP A 30 6.66 24.52 -32.08
N GLY A 31 7.44 25.37 -32.76
CA GLY A 31 7.20 25.71 -34.17
C GLY A 31 5.93 26.55 -34.39
N VAL A 32 5.42 27.20 -33.35
CA VAL A 32 4.28 28.11 -33.45
C VAL A 32 4.81 29.52 -33.73
N GLU A 33 4.77 29.88 -35.01
CA GLU A 33 5.13 31.22 -35.49
C GLU A 33 3.85 32.04 -35.74
N ILE A 34 3.72 33.19 -35.06
CA ILE A 34 2.56 34.07 -35.17
C ILE A 34 2.86 35.18 -36.18
N PHE A 35 2.29 35.09 -37.37
CA PHE A 35 2.50 36.05 -38.47
C PHE A 35 1.40 37.11 -38.63
N SER A 36 0.42 37.17 -37.73
CA SER A 36 -0.66 38.16 -37.78
C SER A 36 -0.43 39.31 -36.80
N LYS A 37 -1.03 40.48 -37.07
CA LYS A 37 -1.06 41.61 -36.14
C LYS A 37 -1.94 41.35 -34.90
N SER A 38 -2.69 40.25 -34.89
CA SER A 38 -3.61 39.87 -33.82
C SER A 38 -3.81 38.35 -33.81
N ALA A 39 -3.35 37.70 -32.73
CA ALA A 39 -3.57 36.28 -32.47
C ALA A 39 -4.16 36.09 -31.07
N SER A 40 -5.06 35.13 -30.91
CA SER A 40 -5.51 34.67 -29.60
C SER A 40 -4.91 33.30 -29.33
N VAL A 41 -4.31 33.14 -28.15
CA VAL A 41 -3.87 31.87 -27.62
C VAL A 41 -4.83 31.49 -26.51
N VAL A 42 -5.41 30.29 -26.60
CA VAL A 42 -6.19 29.70 -25.51
C VAL A 42 -5.31 28.66 -24.84
N ALA A 43 -4.80 28.98 -23.64
CA ALA A 43 -4.15 28.02 -22.78
C ALA A 43 -5.19 27.43 -21.82
N GLU A 44 -5.42 26.12 -21.89
CA GLU A 44 -6.32 25.41 -20.97
C GLU A 44 -5.51 24.75 -19.86
N LEU A 45 -5.52 25.32 -18.64
CA LEU A 45 -4.93 24.68 -17.47
C LEU A 45 -5.89 23.61 -16.94
N LYS A 46 -5.60 22.34 -17.21
CA LYS A 46 -6.36 21.21 -16.66
C LYS A 46 -5.82 20.81 -15.29
N TYR A 47 -6.36 21.41 -14.24
CA TYR A 47 -6.11 20.92 -12.88
C TYR A 47 -6.97 19.69 -12.58
N ARG A 48 -6.34 18.53 -12.41
CA ARG A 48 -6.99 17.33 -11.86
C ARG A 48 -6.52 17.15 -10.43
N PRO A 49 -7.29 17.57 -9.41
CA PRO A 49 -6.87 17.40 -8.03
C PRO A 49 -6.66 15.91 -7.74
N VAL A 50 -5.51 15.60 -7.15
CA VAL A 50 -5.33 14.29 -6.53
C VAL A 50 -6.12 14.30 -5.23
N THR A 51 -7.03 13.35 -5.10
CA THR A 51 -7.85 13.10 -3.91
C THR A 51 -7.58 11.69 -3.43
N GLU A 52 -8.01 11.37 -2.22
CA GLU A 52 -7.92 10.01 -1.69
C GLU A 52 -8.45 8.96 -2.69
N ALA A 53 -9.58 9.26 -3.35
CA ALA A 53 -10.24 8.36 -4.29
C ALA A 53 -9.38 7.98 -5.50
N ASN A 54 -8.42 8.81 -5.93
CA ASN A 54 -7.60 8.59 -7.13
C ASN A 54 -6.08 8.59 -6.87
N ALA A 55 -5.66 8.74 -5.62
CA ALA A 55 -4.25 8.75 -5.23
C ALA A 55 -3.64 7.35 -5.29
N ASP A 56 -2.33 7.30 -5.54
CA ASP A 56 -1.52 6.09 -5.38
C ASP A 56 -0.84 6.06 -4.01
N TYR A 57 -0.62 7.23 -3.39
CA TYR A 57 0.01 7.35 -2.08
C TYR A 57 -0.66 8.43 -1.21
N MET A 58 -0.62 8.18 0.09
CA MET A 58 -0.95 9.10 1.17
C MET A 58 0.35 9.43 1.91
N ILE A 59 0.63 10.71 2.12
CA ILE A 59 1.84 11.18 2.82
C ILE A 59 1.39 11.99 4.02
N VAL A 60 1.74 11.54 5.23
CA VAL A 60 1.53 12.29 6.47
C VAL A 60 2.81 13.02 6.82
N ASP A 61 2.73 14.34 6.98
CA ASP A 61 3.87 15.17 7.37
C ASP A 61 3.96 15.27 8.91
N LEU A 62 4.96 14.58 9.46
CA LEU A 62 5.23 14.50 10.88
C LEU A 62 6.31 15.51 11.32
N SER A 63 6.75 16.42 10.45
CA SER A 63 7.85 17.35 10.75
C SER A 63 7.58 18.29 11.92
N GLY A 64 6.31 18.50 12.29
CA GLY A 64 5.91 19.28 13.47
C GLY A 64 6.19 18.59 14.81
N GLY A 65 6.54 17.30 14.80
CA GLY A 65 6.83 16.52 15.99
C GLY A 65 5.64 16.30 16.91
N ALA A 66 5.90 15.69 18.08
CA ALA A 66 4.85 15.18 18.96
C ALA A 66 3.95 16.30 19.54
N SER A 67 4.45 17.54 19.59
CA SER A 67 3.71 18.71 20.07
C SER A 67 2.87 19.38 18.97
N ALA A 68 2.93 18.91 17.72
CA ALA A 68 2.11 19.44 16.65
C ALA A 68 0.62 19.33 16.97
N THR A 69 -0.13 20.37 16.61
CA THR A 69 -1.61 20.42 16.71
C THR A 69 -2.30 19.68 15.57
N GLY A 70 -1.58 19.43 14.47
CA GLY A 70 -2.04 18.61 13.35
C GLY A 70 -0.89 18.19 12.43
N TYR A 71 -1.09 17.08 11.73
CA TYR A 71 -0.19 16.56 10.70
C TYR A 71 -0.83 16.75 9.32
N PRO A 72 -0.28 17.63 8.48
CA PRO A 72 -0.77 17.79 7.12
C PRO A 72 -0.66 16.48 6.33
N VAL A 73 -1.76 16.07 5.71
CA VAL A 73 -1.79 14.94 4.78
C VAL A 73 -1.79 15.44 3.34
N LYS A 74 -1.04 14.75 2.48
CA LYS A 74 -1.03 14.98 1.03
C LYS A 74 -1.33 13.67 0.30
N TYR A 75 -2.11 13.76 -0.76
CA TYR A 75 -2.38 12.65 -1.67
C TYR A 75 -1.62 12.87 -2.97
N VAL A 76 -0.91 11.85 -3.45
CA VAL A 76 -0.10 11.93 -4.67
C VAL A 76 -0.32 10.71 -5.56
N ARG A 77 -0.07 10.88 -6.87
CA ARG A 77 -0.30 9.88 -7.90
C ARG A 77 0.83 9.91 -8.92
N GLY A 78 1.16 8.76 -9.53
CA GLY A 78 2.11 8.67 -10.65
C GLY A 78 3.57 8.82 -10.26
N VAL A 79 3.91 8.57 -8.99
CA VAL A 79 5.29 8.67 -8.48
C VAL A 79 5.94 7.28 -8.46
N ASP A 80 7.16 7.18 -9.01
CA ASP A 80 7.99 5.97 -8.88
C ASP A 80 8.25 5.69 -7.38
N PRO A 81 7.89 4.50 -6.85
CA PRO A 81 8.14 4.14 -5.46
C PRO A 81 9.58 4.38 -4.98
N LYS A 82 10.59 4.27 -5.85
CA LYS A 82 12.00 4.49 -5.52
C LYS A 82 12.28 5.93 -5.08
N THR A 83 11.48 6.89 -5.54
CA THR A 83 11.55 8.30 -5.12
C THR A 83 11.35 8.45 -3.61
N PHE A 84 10.56 7.57 -3.01
CA PHE A 84 10.30 7.59 -1.57
C PHE A 84 11.40 6.94 -0.74
N ASN A 85 12.45 6.34 -1.34
CA ASN A 85 13.58 5.78 -0.60
C ASN A 85 14.63 6.85 -0.20
N ARG A 86 14.17 8.08 0.05
CA ARG A 86 14.97 9.20 0.58
C ARG A 86 14.76 9.31 2.10
N ASN A 87 15.76 9.81 2.82
CA ASN A 87 15.73 9.85 4.29
C ASN A 87 14.49 10.58 4.85
N VAL A 88 14.02 11.63 4.20
CA VAL A 88 12.84 12.41 4.65
C VAL A 88 11.58 11.53 4.84
N TYR A 89 11.36 10.55 3.97
CA TYR A 89 10.22 9.62 3.99
C TYR A 89 10.40 8.43 4.95
N LYS A 90 11.56 8.35 5.58
CA LYS A 90 11.91 7.38 6.63
C LYS A 90 12.13 8.08 7.97
N THR A 91 11.93 9.41 8.04
CA THR A 91 12.12 10.19 9.26
C THR A 91 10.92 11.08 9.60
N THR A 92 10.59 12.05 8.76
CA THR A 92 9.61 13.09 9.10
C THR A 92 8.36 13.05 8.23
N LYS A 93 8.36 12.20 7.19
CA LYS A 93 7.18 11.92 6.38
C LYS A 93 6.86 10.44 6.49
N LEU A 94 5.59 10.10 6.68
CA LEU A 94 5.09 8.73 6.64
C LEU A 94 4.37 8.53 5.32
N VAL A 95 4.93 7.71 4.43
CA VAL A 95 4.36 7.41 3.12
C VAL A 95 3.63 6.08 3.18
N LEU A 96 2.36 6.09 2.80
CA LEU A 96 1.55 4.90 2.64
C LEU A 96 1.17 4.74 1.17
N LYS A 97 1.35 3.54 0.64
CA LYS A 97 0.93 3.15 -0.70
C LYS A 97 -0.49 2.61 -0.68
N ARG A 98 -1.31 3.01 -1.66
CA ARG A 98 -2.61 2.42 -1.93
C ARG A 98 -2.45 0.99 -2.46
N VAL A 99 -3.17 0.07 -1.85
CA VAL A 99 -3.35 -1.31 -2.28
C VAL A 99 -4.80 -1.44 -2.73
N THR A 100 -4.99 -1.90 -3.97
CA THR A 100 -6.33 -2.04 -4.54
C THR A 100 -7.05 -3.28 -4.01
N ALA A 101 -8.36 -3.13 -3.84
CA ALA A 101 -9.32 -4.18 -3.59
C ALA A 101 -9.16 -5.31 -4.61
N ALA A 102 -9.22 -6.55 -4.12
CA ALA A 102 -9.08 -7.74 -4.95
C ALA A 102 -9.48 -8.99 -4.20
N THR A 103 -9.67 -10.05 -4.96
CA THR A 103 -9.77 -11.43 -4.47
C THR A 103 -8.42 -12.13 -4.69
N PHE A 104 -7.92 -12.85 -3.69
CA PHE A 104 -6.68 -13.61 -3.77
C PHE A 104 -6.71 -14.85 -2.87
N MET A 105 -5.81 -15.80 -3.12
CA MET A 105 -5.62 -16.97 -2.25
C MET A 105 -4.69 -16.60 -1.10
N MET A 106 -5.21 -16.70 0.12
CA MET A 106 -4.52 -16.37 1.35
C MET A 106 -4.06 -17.63 2.09
N GLY A 107 -2.88 -17.56 2.71
CA GLY A 107 -2.30 -18.64 3.51
C GLY A 107 -1.13 -19.36 2.85
N ASP A 108 -0.63 -20.40 3.52
CA ASP A 108 0.49 -21.23 3.06
C ASP A 108 0.21 -22.70 3.39
N ALA A 109 0.21 -23.56 2.35
CA ALA A 109 -0.15 -24.97 2.50
C ALA A 109 0.88 -25.79 3.30
N SER A 110 2.11 -25.27 3.43
CA SER A 110 3.21 -25.95 4.14
C SER A 110 3.33 -25.54 5.61
N ASP A 111 2.55 -24.55 6.06
CA ASP A 111 2.64 -24.01 7.41
C ASP A 111 1.36 -24.29 8.22
N ASN A 112 1.52 -24.89 9.39
CA ASN A 112 0.39 -25.32 10.22
C ASN A 112 -0.44 -24.15 10.77
N ASN A 113 0.14 -22.97 10.90
CA ASN A 113 -0.58 -21.79 11.38
C ASN A 113 -1.24 -21.02 10.24
N SER A 114 -0.76 -21.19 9.01
CA SER A 114 -1.27 -20.49 7.81
C SER A 114 -2.13 -21.35 6.89
N LYS A 115 -2.44 -22.59 7.27
CA LYS A 115 -3.35 -23.49 6.53
C LYS A 115 -4.79 -23.43 7.10
N PRO A 116 -5.81 -23.76 6.28
CA PRO A 116 -5.73 -24.02 4.85
C PRO A 116 -5.53 -22.74 4.04
N VAL A 117 -5.02 -22.90 2.82
CA VAL A 117 -5.08 -21.85 1.81
C VAL A 117 -6.55 -21.67 1.40
N HIS A 118 -7.07 -20.44 1.46
CA HIS A 118 -8.48 -20.13 1.23
C HIS A 118 -8.64 -18.81 0.46
N GLU A 119 -9.80 -18.61 -0.16
CA GLU A 119 -10.08 -17.41 -0.93
C GLU A 119 -10.45 -16.24 -0.01
N VAL A 120 -9.83 -15.08 -0.24
CA VAL A 120 -10.15 -13.84 0.47
C VAL A 120 -10.44 -12.73 -0.50
N THR A 121 -11.54 -12.01 -0.29
CA THR A 121 -11.91 -10.80 -1.03
C THR A 121 -11.79 -9.58 -0.13
N LEU A 122 -10.90 -8.65 -0.48
CA LEU A 122 -10.87 -7.30 0.08
C LEU A 122 -11.74 -6.40 -0.80
N THR A 123 -12.80 -5.82 -0.26
CA THR A 123 -13.79 -5.04 -1.04
C THR A 123 -13.44 -3.56 -1.18
N LYS A 124 -12.52 -3.09 -0.34
CA LYS A 124 -12.07 -1.70 -0.30
C LYS A 124 -10.57 -1.63 -0.48
N ASP A 125 -10.16 -0.56 -1.15
CA ASP A 125 -8.77 -0.17 -1.17
C ASP A 125 -8.35 0.22 0.26
N PHE A 126 -7.05 0.20 0.50
CA PHE A 126 -6.47 0.69 1.75
C PHE A 126 -5.09 1.25 1.46
N PHE A 127 -4.59 2.06 2.39
CA PHE A 127 -3.23 2.54 2.36
C PHE A 127 -2.40 1.73 3.37
N LEU A 128 -1.18 1.37 2.99
CA LEU A 128 -0.23 0.67 3.86
C LEU A 128 1.13 1.35 3.77
N GLY A 129 1.82 1.51 4.90
CA GLY A 129 3.14 2.12 4.98
C GLY A 129 4.12 1.49 3.98
N LEU A 130 4.87 2.31 3.26
CA LEU A 130 5.85 1.84 2.26
C LEU A 130 7.05 1.13 2.91
N PHE A 131 7.37 1.53 4.15
CA PHE A 131 8.38 0.96 5.03
C PHE A 131 7.73 0.51 6.34
N GLU A 132 8.44 -0.28 7.12
CA GLU A 132 8.16 -0.45 8.55
C GLU A 132 8.21 0.94 9.24
N LEU A 133 7.37 1.14 10.26
CA LEU A 133 7.35 2.39 11.03
C LEU A 133 8.71 2.55 11.73
N THR A 134 9.41 3.64 11.44
CA THR A 134 10.73 3.88 12.05
C THR A 134 10.60 4.44 13.46
N ARG A 135 11.65 4.23 14.28
CA ARG A 135 11.74 4.82 15.64
C ARG A 135 11.58 6.33 15.61
N TYR A 136 12.16 7.00 14.62
CA TYR A 136 12.05 8.45 14.52
C TYR A 136 10.66 8.89 14.06
N GLN A 137 9.99 8.24 13.12
CA GLN A 137 8.60 8.57 12.80
C GLN A 137 7.68 8.38 14.01
N TYR A 138 7.90 7.32 14.80
CA TYR A 138 7.19 7.11 16.07
C TYR A 138 7.43 8.27 17.06
N SER A 139 8.68 8.73 17.20
CA SER A 139 9.04 9.88 18.06
C SER A 139 8.29 11.17 17.72
N GLN A 140 7.93 11.33 16.45
CA GLN A 140 7.22 12.51 15.99
C GLN A 140 5.73 12.49 16.38
N VAL A 141 5.18 11.36 16.85
CA VAL A 141 3.79 11.26 17.30
C VAL A 141 3.72 11.07 18.82
N ILE A 142 4.54 10.16 19.35
CA ILE A 142 4.71 9.92 20.77
C ILE A 142 6.12 10.39 21.13
N SER A 143 6.21 11.47 21.91
CA SER A 143 7.48 12.08 22.34
C SER A 143 8.34 11.07 23.09
N SER A 144 9.21 10.41 22.36
CA SER A 144 10.05 9.28 22.75
C SER A 144 11.23 9.24 21.78
N TYR A 145 12.39 8.67 22.12
CA TYR A 145 13.58 8.62 21.25
C TYR A 145 14.07 9.98 20.71
N THR A 146 15.28 10.41 21.07
CA THR A 146 15.83 11.70 20.60
C THR A 146 16.67 11.57 19.31
N THR A 147 17.12 10.36 18.98
CA THR A 147 18.01 10.12 17.84
C THR A 147 17.25 9.93 16.53
N LYS A 148 17.62 10.70 15.50
CA LYS A 148 17.08 10.58 14.13
C LYS A 148 17.60 9.32 13.43
N THR A 149 16.97 8.20 13.71
CA THR A 149 17.30 6.89 13.14
C THR A 149 16.19 6.38 12.23
N MET A 150 16.58 5.64 11.19
CA MET A 150 15.68 5.00 10.24
C MET A 150 15.52 3.50 10.51
N PHE A 151 15.94 3.03 11.69
CA PHE A 151 15.67 1.66 12.12
C PHE A 151 14.18 1.49 12.39
N PRO A 152 13.60 0.32 12.09
CA PRO A 152 12.23 0.03 12.44
C PRO A 152 12.03 0.14 13.96
N LEU A 153 10.83 0.56 14.33
CA LEU A 153 10.35 0.56 15.70
C LEU A 153 10.21 -0.89 16.16
N THR A 154 10.93 -1.25 17.22
CA THR A 154 10.90 -2.59 17.83
C THR A 154 10.89 -2.47 19.34
N GLY A 155 10.63 -3.57 20.05
CA GLY A 155 10.55 -3.57 21.52
C GLY A 155 9.31 -2.86 22.08
N ILE A 156 8.29 -2.63 21.24
CA ILE A 156 7.01 -2.04 21.64
C ILE A 156 5.89 -3.06 21.45
N THR A 157 5.00 -3.19 22.44
CA THR A 157 3.93 -4.20 22.39
C THR A 157 2.75 -3.73 21.56
N TRP A 158 1.95 -4.69 21.09
CA TRP A 158 0.69 -4.41 20.40
C TRP A 158 -0.22 -3.52 21.26
N ASN A 159 -0.37 -3.85 22.55
CA ASN A 159 -1.20 -3.10 23.50
C ASN A 159 -0.73 -1.66 23.66
N THR A 160 0.59 -1.41 23.69
CA THR A 160 1.12 -0.05 23.80
C THR A 160 0.75 0.80 22.58
N LEU A 161 0.88 0.26 21.37
CA LEU A 161 0.50 0.95 20.14
C LEU A 161 -1.03 1.15 20.04
N ALA A 162 -1.81 0.17 20.52
CA ALA A 162 -3.27 0.14 20.50
C ALA A 162 -3.93 0.84 21.71
N THR A 163 -3.16 1.43 22.62
CA THR A 163 -3.70 2.00 23.87
C THR A 163 -4.67 3.13 23.54
N GLY A 164 -5.95 3.00 23.90
CA GLY A 164 -7.05 3.97 23.76
C GLY A 164 -6.74 5.30 23.03
N SER A 165 -6.91 6.43 23.71
CA SER A 165 -6.70 7.77 23.12
C SER A 165 -5.24 8.25 23.15
N THR A 166 -4.35 7.52 23.82
CA THR A 166 -2.95 7.91 24.05
C THR A 166 -1.94 7.09 23.24
N GLY A 167 -2.39 6.03 22.58
CA GLY A 167 -1.60 5.17 21.72
C GLY A 167 -1.30 5.81 20.37
N PHE A 168 -0.32 5.23 19.68
CA PHE A 168 0.23 5.80 18.45
C PHE A 168 -0.85 6.01 17.38
N PHE A 169 -1.67 5.01 17.13
CA PHE A 169 -2.68 5.05 16.07
C PHE A 169 -3.77 6.07 16.35
N ALA A 170 -4.23 6.18 17.60
CA ALA A 170 -5.25 7.15 17.99
C ALA A 170 -4.72 8.59 17.87
N LEU A 171 -3.50 8.85 18.35
CA LEU A 171 -2.87 10.17 18.25
C LEU A 171 -2.58 10.57 16.80
N LEU A 172 -2.06 9.64 15.99
CA LEU A 172 -1.82 9.87 14.57
C LEU A 172 -3.13 10.18 13.84
N SER A 173 -4.19 9.43 14.10
CA SER A 173 -5.51 9.63 13.49
C SER A 173 -6.14 10.97 13.91
N ALA A 174 -6.07 11.32 15.20
CA ALA A 174 -6.65 12.55 15.72
C ALA A 174 -5.98 13.82 15.15
N LYS A 175 -4.68 13.75 14.85
CA LYS A 175 -3.89 14.89 14.36
C LYS A 175 -3.84 14.99 12.84
N SER A 176 -4.02 13.90 12.11
CA SER A 176 -3.84 13.90 10.66
C SER A 176 -5.02 14.55 9.93
N GLN A 177 -4.72 15.53 9.07
CA GLN A 177 -5.75 16.32 8.39
C GLN A 177 -5.39 16.59 6.92
N TYR A 178 -6.38 16.48 6.04
CA TYR A 178 -6.29 16.90 4.64
C TYR A 178 -7.19 18.12 4.44
N LYS A 179 -6.59 19.28 4.12
CA LYS A 179 -7.33 20.55 3.92
C LYS A 179 -8.24 20.91 5.10
N GLY A 180 -7.75 20.71 6.33
CA GLY A 180 -8.49 20.97 7.56
C GLY A 180 -9.57 19.95 7.92
N ALA A 181 -9.80 18.92 7.08
CA ALA A 181 -10.71 17.83 7.38
C ALA A 181 -9.95 16.60 7.92
N PRO A 182 -10.55 15.82 8.85
CA PRO A 182 -10.00 14.53 9.26
C PRO A 182 -9.81 13.59 8.07
N VAL A 183 -8.77 12.77 8.13
CA VAL A 183 -8.51 11.69 7.16
C VAL A 183 -8.98 10.34 7.73
N PRO A 184 -8.99 9.25 6.93
CA PRO A 184 -9.30 7.94 7.45
C PRO A 184 -8.38 7.55 8.61
N ALA A 185 -8.93 6.81 9.58
CA ALA A 185 -8.20 6.37 10.76
C ALA A 185 -7.06 5.42 10.38
N PHE A 186 -5.94 5.58 11.08
CA PHE A 186 -4.78 4.70 11.02
C PHE A 186 -4.94 3.55 12.01
N ASP A 187 -4.41 2.38 11.65
CA ASP A 187 -4.48 1.16 12.46
C ASP A 187 -3.33 0.20 12.09
N PHE A 188 -3.26 -0.95 12.74
CA PHE A 188 -2.52 -2.09 12.22
C PHE A 188 -3.15 -2.58 10.90
N PRO A 189 -2.38 -3.19 9.98
CA PRO A 189 -2.99 -3.94 8.88
C PRO A 189 -3.71 -5.16 9.43
N THR A 190 -4.76 -5.58 8.74
CA THR A 190 -5.29 -6.94 8.94
C THR A 190 -4.34 -7.96 8.31
N ASP A 191 -4.43 -9.21 8.74
CA ASP A 191 -3.70 -10.33 8.16
C ASP A 191 -3.86 -10.37 6.63
N ALA A 192 -5.09 -10.21 6.15
CA ALA A 192 -5.41 -10.21 4.72
C ALA A 192 -4.86 -8.99 3.98
N GLN A 193 -4.93 -7.80 4.58
CA GLN A 193 -4.35 -6.59 4.02
C GLN A 193 -2.82 -6.71 3.88
N TRP A 194 -2.17 -7.21 4.93
CA TRP A 194 -0.73 -7.41 4.93
C TRP A 194 -0.32 -8.41 3.84
N GLU A 195 -0.99 -9.56 3.76
CA GLU A 195 -0.65 -10.60 2.79
C GLU A 195 -0.87 -10.14 1.34
N ARG A 196 -1.97 -9.44 1.08
CA ARG A 196 -2.25 -8.82 -0.21
C ARG A 196 -1.10 -7.89 -0.61
N ALA A 197 -0.65 -7.05 0.31
CA ALA A 197 0.44 -6.11 0.07
C ALA A 197 1.77 -6.83 -0.16
N CYS A 198 2.07 -7.88 0.62
CA CYS A 198 3.29 -8.69 0.50
C CYS A 198 3.35 -9.40 -0.85
N ARG A 199 2.27 -10.12 -1.22
CA ARG A 199 2.17 -10.86 -2.48
C ARG A 199 2.28 -9.95 -3.70
N ALA A 200 1.71 -8.75 -3.65
CA ALA A 200 1.77 -7.78 -4.76
C ALA A 200 1.42 -8.42 -6.12
N ASP A 201 0.27 -9.08 -6.15
CA ASP A 201 -0.27 -9.87 -7.28
C ASP A 201 0.52 -11.12 -7.70
N THR A 202 1.58 -11.48 -6.98
CA THR A 202 2.25 -12.78 -7.16
C THR A 202 1.52 -13.91 -6.44
N THR A 203 1.65 -15.12 -6.96
CA THR A 203 1.11 -16.37 -6.36
C THR A 203 2.20 -17.28 -5.82
N THR A 204 3.46 -16.82 -5.85
CA THR A 204 4.64 -17.57 -5.46
C THR A 204 4.81 -17.62 -3.94
N THR A 205 5.75 -18.47 -3.48
CA THR A 205 6.08 -18.63 -2.05
C THR A 205 6.59 -17.35 -1.43
N TYR A 206 7.43 -16.61 -2.14
CA TYR A 206 7.90 -15.27 -1.80
C TYR A 206 7.48 -14.30 -2.89
N PHE A 207 7.45 -13.00 -2.60
CA PHE A 207 7.09 -12.00 -3.62
C PHE A 207 8.08 -11.94 -4.79
N TRP A 208 9.33 -12.38 -4.59
CA TRP A 208 10.36 -12.41 -5.63
C TRP A 208 10.41 -13.75 -6.38
N GLY A 209 9.57 -14.72 -6.03
CA GLY A 209 9.51 -16.03 -6.69
C GLY A 209 9.52 -17.20 -5.70
N ALA A 210 9.97 -18.37 -6.18
CA ALA A 210 10.01 -19.61 -5.39
C ALA A 210 11.42 -19.96 -4.87
N GLY A 211 12.47 -19.32 -5.41
CA GLY A 211 13.86 -19.66 -5.12
C GLY A 211 14.49 -18.86 -3.98
N THR A 212 15.59 -19.41 -3.44
CA THR A 212 16.39 -18.81 -2.36
C THR A 212 17.79 -18.36 -2.83
N ALA A 213 18.07 -18.34 -4.13
CA ALA A 213 19.40 -18.01 -4.63
C ALA A 213 19.82 -16.55 -4.37
N ASP A 214 18.86 -15.61 -4.36
CA ASP A 214 19.13 -14.16 -4.27
C ASP A 214 18.45 -13.48 -3.06
N LEU A 215 18.22 -14.23 -1.98
CA LEU A 215 17.53 -13.73 -0.78
C LEU A 215 18.16 -12.45 -0.23
N GLY A 216 19.48 -12.36 -0.32
CA GLY A 216 20.24 -11.20 0.15
C GLY A 216 19.86 -9.89 -0.53
N LEU A 217 19.22 -9.91 -1.71
CA LEU A 217 18.75 -8.72 -2.40
C LEU A 217 17.41 -8.21 -1.86
N TYR A 218 16.56 -9.09 -1.34
CA TYR A 218 15.16 -8.79 -1.03
C TYR A 218 14.86 -8.68 0.46
N THR A 219 15.68 -9.28 1.31
CA THR A 219 15.29 -9.48 2.72
C THR A 219 16.49 -9.53 3.66
N TRP A 220 16.31 -9.05 4.89
CA TRP A 220 17.25 -9.22 6.00
C TRP A 220 16.84 -10.43 6.85
N TYR A 221 17.76 -11.36 7.07
CA TYR A 221 17.56 -12.64 7.77
C TYR A 221 18.84 -13.06 8.51
N GLU A 222 18.77 -14.16 9.25
CA GLU A 222 19.81 -14.58 10.22
C GLU A 222 21.24 -14.68 9.67
N ASN A 223 21.41 -14.88 8.35
CA ASN A 223 22.72 -15.10 7.73
C ASN A 223 23.23 -13.91 6.91
N ASN A 224 22.54 -12.76 6.88
CA ASN A 224 22.97 -11.64 6.05
C ASN A 224 22.95 -10.26 6.73
N GLY A 225 22.65 -10.19 8.02
CA GLY A 225 22.72 -8.95 8.76
C GLY A 225 21.93 -8.97 10.06
N TRP A 226 21.99 -7.85 10.75
CA TRP A 226 21.19 -7.59 11.95
C TRP A 226 20.01 -6.68 11.59
N LEU A 227 19.25 -6.27 12.61
CA LEU A 227 18.30 -5.17 12.50
C LEU A 227 18.92 -4.03 11.70
N SER A 228 18.25 -3.61 10.63
CA SER A 228 18.81 -2.68 9.65
C SER A 228 17.88 -1.49 9.45
N ALA A 229 18.43 -0.37 8.99
CA ALA A 229 17.63 0.76 8.57
C ALA A 229 16.70 0.34 7.42
N VAL A 230 15.48 0.89 7.39
CA VAL A 230 14.48 0.54 6.38
C VAL A 230 14.89 1.02 4.98
N GLY A 231 14.46 0.29 3.96
CA GLY A 231 14.65 0.62 2.55
C GLY A 231 16.00 0.23 1.96
N LEU A 232 16.73 -0.71 2.57
CA LEU A 232 18.05 -1.14 2.09
C LEU A 232 18.02 -2.37 1.18
N LYS A 233 16.89 -3.06 1.09
CA LYS A 233 16.65 -4.18 0.16
C LYS A 233 15.75 -3.77 -1.00
N LEU A 234 15.68 -4.63 -2.03
CA LEU A 234 14.79 -4.42 -3.15
C LEU A 234 13.33 -4.56 -2.72
N PRO A 235 12.44 -3.65 -3.16
CA PRO A 235 11.03 -3.72 -2.81
C PRO A 235 10.31 -4.81 -3.64
N ASN A 236 9.10 -5.17 -3.20
CA ASN A 236 8.22 -6.03 -3.99
C ASN A 236 7.61 -5.29 -5.20
N PRO A 237 6.86 -5.96 -6.11
CA PRO A 237 6.27 -5.33 -7.30
C PRO A 237 5.36 -4.13 -7.02
N PHE A 238 4.77 -4.03 -5.83
CA PHE A 238 4.00 -2.86 -5.42
C PHE A 238 4.92 -1.73 -4.93
N GLY A 239 6.17 -1.99 -4.56
CA GLY A 239 7.12 -1.00 -4.07
C GLY A 239 7.28 -1.00 -2.55
N PHE A 240 6.71 -1.99 -1.84
CA PHE A 240 6.91 -2.14 -0.40
C PHE A 240 8.32 -2.66 -0.10
N TYR A 241 9.04 -1.94 0.74
CA TYR A 241 10.36 -2.31 1.23
C TYR A 241 10.24 -3.11 2.52
N ASP A 242 11.16 -4.04 2.73
CA ASP A 242 11.29 -4.83 3.94
C ASP A 242 9.99 -5.55 4.36
N ILE A 243 9.06 -5.78 3.43
CA ILE A 243 7.81 -6.51 3.70
C ILE A 243 8.05 -8.01 3.97
N THR A 244 9.31 -8.45 3.87
CA THR A 244 9.79 -9.76 4.30
C THR A 244 11.17 -9.60 4.94
N GLY A 245 11.37 -10.17 6.12
CA GLY A 245 12.57 -10.02 6.92
C GLY A 245 12.64 -8.66 7.62
N ASN A 246 13.85 -8.27 8.03
CA ASN A 246 14.09 -7.16 8.96
C ASN A 246 13.33 -7.37 10.28
N VAL A 247 12.05 -7.02 10.40
CA VAL A 247 11.26 -7.34 11.59
C VAL A 247 9.91 -7.96 11.24
N PHE A 248 9.42 -8.82 12.13
CA PHE A 248 8.03 -9.26 12.03
C PHE A 248 7.11 -8.06 12.19
N GLU A 249 6.04 -8.00 11.43
CA GLU A 249 5.10 -6.89 11.47
C GLU A 249 3.79 -7.30 12.15
N MET A 250 3.44 -6.61 13.24
CA MET A 250 2.19 -6.80 13.97
C MET A 250 0.96 -6.52 13.11
N CYS A 251 -0.01 -7.43 13.13
CA CYS A 251 -1.32 -7.28 12.51
C CYS A 251 -2.43 -7.09 13.56
N LYS A 252 -3.60 -6.66 13.11
CA LYS A 252 -4.78 -6.44 13.96
C LYS A 252 -5.35 -7.75 14.50
N ASP A 253 -5.30 -8.79 13.69
CA ASP A 253 -5.94 -10.08 13.89
C ASP A 253 -5.39 -10.85 15.09
N TRP A 254 -6.27 -11.52 15.82
CA TRP A 254 -5.88 -12.67 16.65
C TRP A 254 -5.48 -13.85 15.76
N MET A 255 -4.58 -14.69 16.26
CA MET A 255 -4.09 -15.91 15.61
C MET A 255 -5.14 -17.05 15.59
N ASN A 256 -6.38 -16.71 15.22
CA ASN A 256 -7.43 -17.69 15.07
C ASN A 256 -7.11 -18.62 13.89
N PRO A 257 -7.43 -19.93 13.99
CA PRO A 257 -7.26 -20.87 12.87
C PRO A 257 -7.98 -20.39 11.61
N TYR A 258 -7.37 -20.60 10.45
CA TYR A 258 -8.07 -20.38 9.18
C TYR A 258 -9.09 -21.49 8.93
N THR A 259 -10.15 -21.15 8.21
CA THR A 259 -11.12 -22.10 7.66
C THR A 259 -10.93 -22.18 6.14
N ALA A 260 -11.46 -23.22 5.52
CA ALA A 260 -11.39 -23.38 4.06
C ALA A 260 -12.39 -22.49 3.30
N ASP A 261 -13.34 -21.90 4.02
CA ASP A 261 -14.43 -21.12 3.42
C ASP A 261 -13.92 -19.78 2.87
N PRO A 262 -14.43 -19.32 1.71
CA PRO A 262 -14.15 -17.98 1.23
C PRO A 262 -14.56 -16.92 2.24
N ALA A 263 -13.73 -15.90 2.43
CA ALA A 263 -13.99 -14.80 3.35
C ALA A 263 -13.97 -13.44 2.64
N THR A 264 -14.82 -12.51 3.10
CA THR A 264 -14.89 -11.13 2.60
C THR A 264 -14.50 -10.17 3.72
N ASP A 265 -13.52 -9.31 3.47
CA ASP A 265 -12.89 -8.40 4.43
C ASP A 265 -12.61 -9.06 5.81
N PRO A 266 -11.96 -10.24 5.85
CA PRO A 266 -11.78 -10.97 7.11
C PRO A 266 -10.94 -10.19 8.11
N VAL A 267 -11.42 -10.14 9.34
CA VAL A 267 -10.69 -9.63 10.51
C VAL A 267 -11.03 -10.49 11.73
N ALA A 268 -10.01 -11.09 12.35
CA ALA A 268 -10.15 -11.80 13.62
C ALA A 268 -10.02 -10.81 14.80
N ASP A 269 -11.06 -10.01 15.04
CA ASP A 269 -11.05 -8.98 16.10
C ASP A 269 -11.18 -9.57 17.52
N THR A 270 -11.75 -10.78 17.65
CA THR A 270 -11.88 -11.52 18.91
C THR A 270 -11.05 -12.81 18.88
N ALA A 271 -10.43 -13.14 20.01
CA ALA A 271 -9.67 -14.39 20.14
C ALA A 271 -10.61 -15.59 20.21
N ALA A 272 -10.32 -16.62 19.44
CA ALA A 272 -10.93 -17.94 19.62
C ALA A 272 -10.47 -18.56 20.97
N PRO A 273 -11.21 -19.53 21.53
CA PRO A 273 -10.80 -20.20 22.75
C PRO A 273 -9.36 -20.74 22.68
N GLY A 274 -8.54 -20.39 23.67
CA GLY A 274 -7.13 -20.80 23.74
C GLY A 274 -6.16 -19.98 22.88
N VAL A 275 -6.64 -19.01 22.10
CA VAL A 275 -5.78 -18.08 21.34
C VAL A 275 -5.38 -16.91 22.24
N GLU A 276 -4.08 -16.74 22.48
CA GLU A 276 -3.53 -15.66 23.31
C GLU A 276 -2.65 -14.67 22.54
N ALA A 277 -2.47 -14.90 21.23
CA ALA A 277 -1.50 -14.20 20.40
C ALA A 277 -2.17 -13.41 19.28
N LYS A 278 -1.65 -12.21 19.02
CA LYS A 278 -1.91 -11.45 17.79
C LYS A 278 -1.03 -11.95 16.66
N SER A 279 -1.56 -11.85 15.45
CA SER A 279 -0.84 -12.26 14.25
C SER A 279 0.32 -11.31 13.95
N THR A 280 1.40 -11.88 13.47
CA THR A 280 2.60 -11.20 12.99
C THR A 280 3.03 -11.83 11.67
N ARG A 281 3.62 -11.02 10.79
CA ARG A 281 3.91 -11.42 9.40
C ARG A 281 5.33 -11.03 8.98
N GLY A 282 5.82 -11.62 7.89
CA GLY A 282 7.02 -11.15 7.18
C GLY A 282 8.35 -11.77 7.60
N GLY A 283 8.46 -12.32 8.81
CA GLY A 283 9.75 -12.82 9.30
C GLY A 283 10.64 -11.70 9.82
N SER A 284 11.83 -12.02 10.31
CA SER A 284 12.77 -11.03 10.86
C SER A 284 14.22 -11.38 10.57
N TYR A 285 15.13 -10.46 10.88
CA TYR A 285 16.57 -10.63 10.79
C TYR A 285 17.09 -11.79 11.66
N ARG A 286 16.30 -12.31 12.61
CA ARG A 286 16.74 -13.36 13.53
C ARG A 286 16.58 -14.78 13.03
N TRP A 287 15.77 -15.00 12.00
CA TRP A 287 15.33 -16.36 11.67
C TRP A 287 15.53 -16.76 10.22
N ALA A 288 15.56 -18.07 10.02
CA ALA A 288 15.64 -18.70 8.72
C ALA A 288 14.48 -18.28 7.80
N ILE A 289 14.85 -17.73 6.65
CA ILE A 289 13.90 -17.20 5.66
C ILE A 289 12.95 -18.27 5.11
N ASN A 290 13.42 -19.53 5.02
CA ASN A 290 12.68 -20.67 4.50
C ASN A 290 11.45 -21.04 5.33
N THR A 291 11.34 -20.51 6.55
CA THR A 291 10.29 -20.84 7.50
C THR A 291 9.38 -19.65 7.81
N PHE A 292 9.91 -18.41 7.80
CA PHE A 292 9.21 -17.28 8.40
C PHE A 292 8.86 -16.13 7.45
N ALA A 293 9.48 -16.06 6.27
CA ALA A 293 9.32 -14.92 5.36
C ALA A 293 8.56 -15.23 4.07
N LYS A 294 7.93 -16.41 3.99
CA LYS A 294 7.00 -16.72 2.91
C LYS A 294 5.80 -15.78 3.00
N SER A 295 5.26 -15.36 1.86
CA SER A 295 4.20 -14.35 1.81
C SER A 295 2.95 -14.74 2.61
N GLY A 296 2.63 -16.03 2.68
CA GLY A 296 1.47 -16.56 3.41
C GLY A 296 1.73 -16.95 4.86
N VAL A 297 2.98 -16.91 5.33
CA VAL A 297 3.32 -17.36 6.69
C VAL A 297 2.96 -16.30 7.72
N ARG A 298 2.32 -16.74 8.81
CA ARG A 298 2.07 -15.94 10.01
C ARG A 298 2.62 -16.59 11.27
N ARG A 299 2.91 -15.78 12.27
CA ARG A 299 3.33 -16.20 13.61
C ARG A 299 2.52 -15.46 14.66
N GLY A 300 2.53 -15.97 15.90
CA GLY A 300 1.82 -15.35 17.00
C GLY A 300 2.76 -14.69 17.99
N GLU A 301 2.45 -13.46 18.40
CA GLU A 301 3.07 -12.79 19.55
C GLU A 301 2.01 -12.33 20.54
N LYS A 302 2.29 -12.40 21.84
CA LYS A 302 1.33 -11.96 22.86
C LYS A 302 1.16 -10.44 22.77
N PRO A 303 -0.07 -9.91 22.87
CA PRO A 303 -0.32 -8.49 22.64
C PRO A 303 0.32 -7.58 23.70
N GLY A 304 0.50 -8.08 24.92
CA GLY A 304 1.06 -7.33 26.06
C GLY A 304 2.53 -7.62 26.37
N GLY A 305 3.20 -8.49 25.62
CA GLY A 305 4.58 -8.87 25.94
C GLY A 305 5.13 -9.96 25.03
N TRP A 306 6.39 -10.31 25.22
CA TRP A 306 7.14 -11.20 24.32
C TRP A 306 7.27 -12.58 24.94
N ALA A 307 7.09 -13.63 24.14
CA ALA A 307 7.11 -14.99 24.67
C ALA A 307 8.51 -15.44 25.14
N SER A 308 9.61 -15.00 24.50
CA SER A 308 10.96 -15.49 24.85
C SER A 308 12.17 -14.61 24.52
N TYR A 309 12.08 -13.63 23.60
CA TYR A 309 13.29 -13.01 23.00
C TYR A 309 13.33 -11.47 22.99
N GLY A 310 12.54 -10.80 23.84
CA GLY A 310 12.71 -9.37 24.10
C GLY A 310 12.30 -8.42 22.96
N GLY A 311 11.35 -8.81 22.09
CA GLY A 311 10.57 -7.91 21.22
C GLY A 311 11.30 -7.09 20.16
N ASP A 312 12.63 -7.14 20.13
CA ASP A 312 13.49 -6.32 19.29
C ASP A 312 13.53 -6.76 17.82
N TYR A 313 12.80 -7.83 17.50
CA TYR A 313 12.60 -8.40 16.16
C TYR A 313 11.14 -8.29 15.67
N VAL A 314 10.27 -7.62 16.43
CA VAL A 314 8.87 -7.36 16.09
C VAL A 314 8.64 -5.87 16.04
N GLY A 315 8.15 -5.38 14.91
CA GLY A 315 7.76 -4.00 14.68
C GLY A 315 6.36 -3.90 14.10
N VAL A 316 6.13 -2.82 13.35
CA VAL A 316 4.80 -2.49 12.84
C VAL A 316 4.90 -1.73 11.53
N ARG A 317 3.92 -1.93 10.66
CA ARG A 317 3.65 -1.11 9.48
C ARG A 317 2.29 -0.47 9.66
N VAL A 318 2.15 0.80 9.29
CA VAL A 318 0.92 1.57 9.52
C VAL A 318 -0.05 1.32 8.37
N SER A 319 -1.30 0.99 8.67
CA SER A 319 -2.40 0.96 7.69
C SER A 319 -3.31 2.17 7.86
N ALA A 320 -4.02 2.55 6.80
CA ALA A 320 -5.16 3.45 6.86
C ALA A 320 -6.25 2.94 5.92
N ARG A 321 -7.50 2.92 6.38
CA ARG A 321 -8.64 2.45 5.56
C ARG A 321 -8.93 3.45 4.44
N SER A 322 -9.32 3.01 3.24
CA SER A 322 -9.95 3.94 2.28
C SER A 322 -11.40 4.18 2.69
N ILE A 323 -11.85 5.44 2.69
CA ILE A 323 -13.28 5.77 2.82
C ILE A 323 -14.01 5.70 1.47
N THR A 324 -13.27 5.59 0.36
CA THR A 324 -13.87 5.46 -0.98
C THR A 324 -14.03 3.97 -1.33
N PRO A 325 -15.26 3.48 -1.63
CA PRO A 325 -15.45 2.14 -2.17
C PRO A 325 -14.63 1.95 -3.45
N ALA A 326 -14.10 0.75 -3.67
CA ALA A 326 -13.48 0.44 -4.94
C ALA A 326 -14.48 0.74 -6.08
N PRO A 327 -14.06 1.36 -7.19
CA PRO A 327 -14.94 1.52 -8.33
C PRO A 327 -15.39 0.11 -8.75
N VAL A 328 -16.69 -0.17 -8.60
CA VAL A 328 -17.28 -1.43 -9.04
C VAL A 328 -16.99 -1.53 -10.54
N CYS A 329 -16.10 -2.44 -10.92
CA CYS A 329 -15.87 -2.74 -12.32
C CYS A 329 -17.22 -3.20 -12.87
N PRO A 330 -17.83 -2.51 -13.86
CA PRO A 330 -19.05 -3.02 -14.45
C PRO A 330 -18.68 -4.37 -15.06
N LEU A 331 -19.32 -5.44 -14.57
CA LEU A 331 -19.23 -6.79 -15.10
C LEU A 331 -18.94 -6.73 -16.59
N ARG A 332 -17.81 -7.32 -17.02
CA ARG A 332 -17.44 -7.50 -18.43
C ARG A 332 -18.72 -7.83 -19.19
N ARG A 333 -19.19 -6.89 -20.01
CA ARG A 333 -20.29 -7.15 -20.94
C ARG A 333 -19.88 -8.40 -21.72
N ARG A 334 -20.64 -9.48 -21.55
CA ARG A 334 -20.48 -10.70 -22.35
C ARG A 334 -20.31 -10.27 -23.81
N PRO A 335 -19.33 -10.81 -24.54
CA PRO A 335 -19.16 -10.45 -25.94
C PRO A 335 -20.50 -10.67 -26.64
N ARG A 336 -21.01 -9.62 -27.30
CA ARG A 336 -22.20 -9.70 -28.15
C ARG A 336 -21.99 -10.89 -29.08
N ARG A 337 -22.80 -11.95 -28.94
CA ARG A 337 -22.88 -13.01 -29.94
C ARG A 337 -23.11 -12.32 -31.29
N LYS A 338 -22.23 -12.56 -32.27
CA LYS A 338 -22.47 -12.17 -33.66
C LYS A 338 -23.88 -12.64 -34.04
N PRO A 339 -24.70 -11.83 -34.71
CA PRO A 339 -26.00 -12.29 -35.18
C PRO A 339 -25.77 -13.48 -36.12
N ARG A 340 -26.36 -14.62 -35.77
CA ARG A 340 -26.49 -15.76 -36.69
C ARG A 340 -27.22 -15.23 -37.92
N ARG A 341 -26.59 -15.32 -39.09
CA ARG A 341 -27.29 -15.15 -40.38
C ARG A 341 -28.42 -16.19 -40.41
N LEU A 342 -29.66 -15.73 -40.39
CA LEU A 342 -30.80 -16.55 -40.78
C LEU A 342 -30.66 -16.85 -42.29
N PRO A 343 -30.96 -18.08 -42.75
CA PRO A 343 -30.92 -18.38 -44.17
C PRO A 343 -32.01 -17.60 -44.90
N LEU A 344 -31.62 -16.98 -46.01
CA LEU A 344 -32.52 -16.33 -46.96
C LEU A 344 -33.53 -17.36 -47.48
N CYS A 345 -34.81 -17.12 -47.19
CA CYS A 345 -35.92 -17.84 -47.78
C CYS A 345 -35.99 -17.46 -49.25
N SER A 346 -35.64 -18.37 -50.16
CA SER A 346 -35.77 -18.14 -51.61
C SER A 346 -37.25 -18.23 -52.00
N THR A 347 -37.85 -17.10 -52.35
CA THR A 347 -39.14 -17.03 -53.05
C THR A 347 -38.96 -17.57 -54.48
N ARG A 348 -39.50 -18.76 -54.75
CA ARG A 348 -39.72 -19.23 -56.13
C ARG A 348 -40.99 -18.59 -56.68
N VAL A 349 -40.81 -17.64 -57.58
CA VAL A 349 -41.86 -17.18 -58.50
C VAL A 349 -42.06 -18.28 -59.55
N ARG A 350 -43.28 -18.83 -59.64
CA ARG A 350 -43.74 -19.62 -60.79
C ARG A 350 -44.72 -18.75 -61.58
N THR A 351 -44.31 -18.33 -62.78
CA THR A 351 -45.20 -17.84 -63.84
C THR A 351 -45.84 -19.03 -64.57
N PRO A 352 -47.13 -18.95 -64.96
CA PRO A 352 -47.75 -19.95 -65.82
C PRO A 352 -47.52 -19.63 -67.31
N CYS A 353 -47.30 -20.66 -68.12
CA CYS A 353 -47.47 -20.62 -69.57
C CYS A 353 -48.69 -21.47 -69.98
N ALA A 354 -49.31 -21.03 -71.06
CA ALA A 354 -50.66 -21.33 -71.53
C ALA A 354 -50.91 -22.77 -72.01
N SER A 355 -52.16 -23.20 -71.84
CA SER A 355 -53.07 -23.60 -72.92
C SER A 355 -54.51 -23.53 -72.40
#